data_AF-A0A0C3B1T4-F1
#
_entry.id   AF-A0A0C3B1T4-F1
#
_cell.length_a   1.000
_cell.length_b   1.000
_cell.length_c   1.000
_cell.angle_alpha   90.00
_cell.angle_beta   90.00
_cell.angle_gamma   90.00
#
_symmetry.space_group_name_H-M   'P 1'
#
loop_
_entity.id
_entity.type
_entity.pdbx_description
1 polymer ?
#
loop_
_entity_poly.entity_id
_entity_poly.type
_entity_poly.pdbx_seq_one_letter_code
_entity_poly.pdbx_strand_id
1 'polypeptide(L)'
;MSSLSKRISIAWENDPPFEDTDTLVIVGHTYYVDVRVKRDTGELDWAMAGVKEWVHKGSDPPKARFTPILTSRPPFPGQTETGDEGTFSSLPNGDTLEVGTMYDPEDGKLKAYKEIWRDLPTSGTAFILEAIDDGATEEESPRVEKAWVAQMGGYQLMVAKLGDTTYAARVAFKDGDQSWRTLHTVGKIEKTNLVHPVNPPDSLWKAGETIESAGRRWLVKECFTVE
;
A
#
# COMPACT_ATOMS: atom_id res chain seq x y z
N MET A 1 -4.98 1.77 -15.06
CA MET A 1 -3.52 1.80 -15.02
C MET A 1 -3.08 1.34 -13.65
N SER A 2 -2.07 0.49 -13.63
CA SER A 2 -1.29 0.13 -12.46
C SER A 2 -0.11 1.09 -12.30
N SER A 3 0.41 1.25 -11.09
CA SER A 3 1.58 2.09 -10.82
C SER A 3 2.32 1.64 -9.57
N LEU A 4 3.62 1.94 -9.54
CA LEU A 4 4.45 1.99 -8.34
C LEU A 4 4.87 3.44 -8.17
N SER A 5 4.42 4.09 -7.11
CA SER A 5 4.59 5.53 -6.96
C SER A 5 5.15 5.84 -5.58
N LYS A 6 6.09 6.78 -5.53
CA LYS A 6 6.53 7.40 -4.27
C LYS A 6 5.89 8.78 -4.13
N ARG A 7 5.53 9.16 -2.91
CA ARG A 7 5.09 10.53 -2.66
C ARG A 7 6.29 11.47 -2.58
N ILE A 8 6.19 12.58 -3.29
CA ILE A 8 7.19 13.65 -3.32
C ILE A 8 6.88 14.69 -2.26
N SER A 9 5.60 15.03 -2.11
CA SER A 9 5.12 15.96 -1.09
C SER A 9 3.63 15.83 -0.86
N ILE A 10 3.18 16.24 0.32
CA ILE A 10 1.79 16.55 0.66
C ILE A 10 1.69 18.00 1.14
N ALA A 11 0.57 18.66 0.83
CA ALA A 11 0.17 19.94 1.42
C ALA A 11 -1.29 19.87 1.86
N TRP A 12 -1.61 20.52 2.97
CA TRP A 12 -2.97 20.67 3.47
C TRP A 12 -3.43 22.12 3.28
N GLU A 13 -4.61 22.32 2.69
CA GLU A 13 -5.18 23.65 2.46
C GLU A 13 -4.20 24.64 1.79
N ASN A 14 -3.71 25.62 2.55
CA ASN A 14 -2.77 26.66 2.12
C ASN A 14 -1.38 26.49 2.74
N ASP A 15 -1.14 25.42 3.49
CA ASP A 15 0.14 25.17 4.14
C ASP A 15 1.22 24.81 3.09
N PRO A 16 2.50 25.14 3.34
CA PRO A 16 3.58 24.76 2.45
C PRO A 16 3.67 23.23 2.28
N PRO A 17 4.02 22.73 1.08
CA PRO A 17 4.21 21.30 0.86
C PRO A 17 5.40 20.76 1.66
N PHE A 18 5.26 19.57 2.21
CA PHE A 18 6.30 18.86 2.95
C PHE A 18 6.27 17.35 2.63
N GLU A 19 7.32 16.63 3.03
CA GLU A 19 7.35 15.16 3.02
C GLU A 19 8.22 14.65 4.16
N ASP A 20 7.57 14.20 5.22
CA ASP A 20 8.18 13.64 6.42
C ASP A 20 8.15 12.10 6.43
N THR A 21 7.63 11.47 5.38
CA THR A 21 7.55 10.02 5.25
C THR A 21 8.29 9.48 4.03
N ASP A 22 8.71 8.23 4.13
CA ASP A 22 9.01 7.38 2.99
C ASP A 22 7.72 6.66 2.57
N THR A 23 6.85 7.40 1.88
CA THR A 23 5.59 6.88 1.34
C THR A 23 5.80 6.19 0.00
N LEU A 24 5.35 4.93 -0.09
CA LEU A 24 5.36 4.13 -1.29
C LEU A 24 4.01 3.45 -1.48
N VAL A 25 3.48 3.49 -2.70
CA VAL A 25 2.19 2.91 -3.06
C VAL A 25 2.35 2.02 -4.28
N ILE A 26 1.82 0.80 -4.19
CA ILE A 26 1.58 -0.06 -5.35
C ILE A 26 0.09 -0.08 -5.63
N VAL A 27 -0.28 0.30 -6.84
CA VAL A 27 -1.65 0.26 -7.31
C VAL A 27 -1.74 -0.72 -8.47
N GLY A 28 -2.56 -1.75 -8.33
CA GLY A 28 -2.94 -2.65 -9.41
C GLY A 28 -4.04 -2.08 -10.30
N HIS A 29 -4.78 -2.96 -10.96
CA HIS A 29 -5.97 -2.58 -11.71
C HIS A 29 -7.13 -2.21 -10.79
N THR A 30 -7.30 -2.96 -9.71
CA THR A 30 -8.42 -2.86 -8.77
C THR A 30 -7.96 -2.69 -7.33
N TYR A 31 -6.85 -3.32 -6.93
CA TYR A 31 -6.37 -3.27 -5.56
C TYR A 31 -5.16 -2.36 -5.40
N TYR A 32 -4.88 -1.94 -4.17
CA TYR A 32 -3.68 -1.18 -3.84
C TYR A 32 -3.12 -1.55 -2.47
N VAL A 33 -1.85 -1.25 -2.27
CA VAL A 33 -1.14 -1.29 -0.98
C VAL A 33 -0.33 -0.01 -0.84
N ASP A 34 -0.55 0.72 0.25
CA ASP A 34 0.10 1.99 0.61
C ASP A 34 0.80 1.81 1.96
N VAL A 35 2.09 2.15 2.01
CA VAL A 35 2.90 2.12 3.23
C VAL A 35 3.63 3.46 3.38
N ARG A 36 3.41 4.11 4.54
CA ARG A 36 4.01 5.39 4.92
C ARG A 36 4.79 5.22 6.22
N VAL A 37 6.11 5.35 6.15
CA VAL A 37 7.01 5.25 7.31
C VAL A 37 7.63 6.61 7.58
N LYS A 38 7.58 7.09 8.82
CA LYS A 38 8.20 8.37 9.20
C LYS A 38 9.72 8.32 9.01
N ARG A 39 10.29 9.34 8.36
CA ARG A 39 11.74 9.40 8.05
C ARG A 39 12.61 9.57 9.28
N ASP A 40 12.12 10.29 10.27
CA ASP A 40 12.86 10.64 11.48
C ASP A 40 12.87 9.52 12.53
N THR A 41 11.72 8.85 12.72
CA THR A 41 11.57 7.82 13.76
C THR A 41 11.57 6.39 13.21
N GLY A 42 11.28 6.20 11.92
CA GLY A 42 11.02 4.87 11.35
C GLY A 42 9.68 4.25 11.80
N GLU A 43 8.83 5.01 12.49
CA GLU A 43 7.52 4.56 12.93
C GLU A 43 6.50 4.55 11.78
N LEU A 44 5.42 3.79 11.98
CA LEU A 44 4.35 3.68 10.99
C LEU A 44 3.49 4.94 11.08
N ASP A 45 3.46 5.73 10.01
CA ASP A 45 2.55 6.85 9.90
C ASP A 45 1.15 6.38 9.51
N TRP A 46 1.09 5.61 8.42
CA TRP A 46 -0.12 4.98 7.92
C TRP A 46 0.26 3.80 7.02
N ALA A 47 -0.46 2.69 7.13
CA ALA A 47 -0.43 1.65 6.12
C ALA A 47 -1.82 1.12 5.86
N MET A 48 -2.08 0.79 4.60
CA MET A 48 -3.37 0.30 4.18
C MET A 48 -3.29 -0.57 2.92
N ALA A 49 -4.31 -1.38 2.75
CA ALA A 49 -4.57 -2.13 1.54
C ALA A 49 -6.06 -2.13 1.25
N GLY A 50 -6.45 -2.01 -0.02
CA GLY A 50 -7.85 -1.80 -0.35
C GLY A 50 -8.16 -1.85 -1.84
N VAL A 51 -9.30 -1.29 -2.20
CA VAL A 51 -9.84 -1.24 -3.56
C VAL A 51 -9.79 0.19 -4.08
N LYS A 52 -9.33 0.34 -5.32
CA LYS A 52 -9.42 1.55 -6.13
C LYS A 52 -10.59 1.42 -7.10
N GLU A 53 -11.45 2.43 -7.12
CA GLU A 53 -12.57 2.53 -8.05
C GLU A 53 -12.47 3.85 -8.83
N TRP A 54 -12.63 3.81 -10.15
CA TRP A 54 -12.75 5.05 -10.93
C TRP A 54 -14.19 5.57 -10.85
N VAL A 55 -14.42 6.62 -10.05
CA VAL A 55 -15.74 7.25 -9.89
C VAL A 55 -16.13 8.00 -11.16
N HIS A 56 -15.17 8.70 -11.78
CA HIS A 56 -15.35 9.37 -13.07
C HIS A 56 -14.12 9.16 -13.94
N LYS A 57 -14.02 7.99 -14.59
CA LYS A 57 -12.88 7.66 -15.46
C LYS A 57 -12.81 8.55 -16.71
N GLY A 58 -13.95 9.00 -17.21
CA GLY A 58 -14.06 9.80 -18.43
C GLY A 58 -14.00 11.32 -18.22
N SER A 59 -13.81 11.79 -16.98
CA SER A 59 -13.59 13.22 -16.72
C SER A 59 -12.14 13.60 -16.98
N ASP A 60 -11.93 14.88 -17.26
CA ASP A 60 -10.61 15.50 -17.33
C ASP A 60 -10.57 16.62 -16.26
N PRO A 61 -9.93 16.39 -15.10
CA PRO A 61 -9.07 15.25 -14.77
C PRO A 61 -9.86 14.02 -14.29
N PRO A 62 -9.32 12.80 -14.41
CA PRO A 62 -9.98 11.58 -13.91
C PRO A 62 -10.03 11.55 -12.37
N LYS A 63 -11.09 10.96 -11.84
CA LYS A 63 -11.32 10.84 -10.39
C LYS A 63 -11.41 9.38 -9.95
N ALA A 64 -10.68 9.03 -8.88
CA ALA A 64 -10.71 7.72 -8.26
C ALA A 64 -11.06 7.81 -6.77
N ARG A 65 -11.61 6.72 -6.22
CA ARG A 65 -11.85 6.50 -4.80
C ARG A 65 -11.01 5.33 -4.32
N PHE A 66 -10.38 5.46 -3.16
CA PHE A 66 -9.60 4.41 -2.52
C PHE A 66 -10.28 3.98 -1.23
N THR A 67 -10.85 2.78 -1.22
CA THR A 67 -11.57 2.24 -0.06
C THR A 67 -10.68 1.21 0.63
N PRO A 68 -10.14 1.50 1.83
CA PRO A 68 -9.32 0.58 2.58
C PRO A 68 -10.13 -0.63 3.08
N ILE A 69 -9.59 -1.82 2.87
CA ILE A 69 -10.05 -3.08 3.47
C ILE A 69 -9.28 -3.37 4.77
N LEU A 70 -8.02 -2.94 4.82
CA LEU A 70 -7.13 -2.97 5.96
C LEU A 70 -6.49 -1.58 6.08
N THR A 71 -6.53 -0.98 7.27
CA THR A 71 -5.89 0.32 7.56
C THR A 71 -5.37 0.34 8.99
N SER A 72 -4.16 0.86 9.19
CA SER A 72 -3.54 1.00 10.51
C SER A 72 -4.08 2.19 11.31
N ARG A 73 -4.73 3.15 10.65
CA ARG A 73 -5.38 4.28 11.31
C ARG A 73 -6.84 3.94 11.65
N PRO A 74 -7.27 4.14 12.90
CA PRO A 74 -8.69 4.06 13.22
C PRO A 74 -9.45 5.22 12.55
N PRO A 75 -10.77 5.06 12.31
CA PRO A 75 -11.58 6.17 11.82
C PRO A 75 -11.64 7.30 12.85
N PHE A 76 -11.73 8.54 12.38
CA PHE A 76 -11.97 9.68 13.26
C PHE A 76 -13.41 9.68 13.81
N PRO A 77 -13.66 10.24 15.00
CA PRO A 77 -15.02 10.38 15.52
C PRO A 77 -15.93 11.12 14.53
N GLY A 78 -17.03 10.48 14.13
CA GLY A 78 -17.97 11.04 13.15
C GLY A 78 -17.61 10.80 11.69
N GLN A 79 -16.50 10.12 11.38
CA GLN A 79 -16.17 9.70 10.03
C GLN A 79 -17.16 8.61 9.56
N THR A 80 -18.01 8.97 8.58
CA THR A 80 -19.01 8.06 8.00
C THR A 80 -18.56 7.41 6.71
N GLU A 81 -17.61 8.04 6.00
CA GLU A 81 -17.05 7.52 4.75
C GLU A 81 -15.67 6.91 5.01
N THR A 82 -15.46 5.70 4.47
CA THR A 82 -14.24 4.93 4.73
C THR A 82 -13.16 5.13 3.68
N GLY A 83 -13.45 5.72 2.52
CA GLY A 83 -12.48 5.94 1.44
C GLY A 83 -12.31 7.41 1.08
N ASP A 84 -11.11 7.77 0.65
CA ASP A 84 -10.76 9.09 0.12
C ASP A 84 -10.89 9.12 -1.40
N GLU A 85 -11.17 10.31 -1.94
CA GLU A 85 -11.32 10.54 -3.37
C GLU A 85 -10.27 11.54 -3.87
N GLY A 86 -9.49 11.11 -4.86
CA GLY A 86 -8.46 11.89 -5.52
C GLY A 86 -8.82 12.20 -6.97
N THR A 87 -8.50 13.42 -7.41
CA THR A 87 -8.51 13.83 -8.81
C THR A 87 -7.08 13.99 -9.30
N PHE A 88 -6.75 13.37 -10.44
CA PHE A 88 -5.37 13.17 -10.89
C PHE A 88 -5.05 13.96 -12.14
N SER A 89 -3.95 14.70 -12.15
CA SER A 89 -3.48 15.45 -13.32
C SER A 89 -1.96 15.34 -13.48
N SER A 90 -1.47 15.30 -14.72
CA SER A 90 -0.04 15.26 -14.99
C SER A 90 0.59 16.65 -14.87
N LEU A 91 1.76 16.71 -14.23
CA LEU A 91 2.58 17.91 -14.14
C LEU A 91 3.61 17.96 -15.28
N PRO A 92 4.13 19.16 -15.65
CA PRO A 92 5.10 19.30 -16.74
C PRO A 92 6.40 18.50 -16.58
N ASN A 93 6.76 18.14 -15.35
CA ASN A 93 7.96 17.36 -15.03
C ASN A 93 7.72 15.83 -15.06
N GLY A 94 6.52 15.38 -15.41
CA GLY A 94 6.14 13.97 -15.44
C GLY A 94 5.61 13.41 -14.11
N ASP A 95 5.62 14.19 -13.02
CA ASP A 95 4.97 13.80 -11.78
C ASP A 95 3.44 13.91 -11.91
N THR A 96 2.70 13.26 -11.01
CA THR A 96 1.25 13.34 -10.93
C THR A 96 0.82 14.19 -9.74
N LEU A 97 -0.04 15.18 -9.97
CA LEU A 97 -0.75 15.91 -8.93
C LEU A 97 -2.06 15.19 -8.63
N GLU A 98 -2.22 14.79 -7.37
CA GLU A 98 -3.48 14.34 -6.80
C GLU A 98 -4.05 15.43 -5.89
N VAL A 99 -5.33 15.75 -6.07
CA VAL A 99 -6.07 16.66 -5.19
C VAL A 99 -7.36 16.02 -4.71
N GLY A 100 -7.70 16.22 -3.45
CA GLY A 100 -8.90 15.65 -2.86
C GLY A 100 -9.20 16.25 -1.50
N THR A 101 -10.04 15.56 -0.75
CA THR A 101 -10.30 15.86 0.66
C THR A 101 -10.14 14.60 1.48
N MET A 102 -9.39 14.68 2.59
CA MET A 102 -9.25 13.58 3.54
C MET A 102 -9.11 14.15 4.96
N TYR A 103 -9.24 13.29 5.97
CA TYR A 103 -9.05 13.71 7.36
C TYR A 103 -7.56 13.91 7.64
N ASP A 104 -7.20 15.10 8.09
CA ASP A 104 -5.84 15.41 8.52
C ASP A 104 -5.53 14.65 9.83
N PRO A 105 -4.46 13.84 9.87
CA PRO A 105 -4.09 13.09 11.07
C PRO A 105 -3.72 13.95 12.27
N GLU A 106 -3.32 15.21 12.08
CA GLU A 106 -2.91 16.09 13.17
C GLU A 106 -4.11 16.55 14.02
N ASP A 107 -5.21 16.94 13.38
CA ASP A 107 -6.37 17.53 14.06
C ASP A 107 -7.69 16.80 13.83
N GLY A 108 -7.71 15.74 13.01
CA GLY A 108 -8.87 14.92 12.72
C GLY A 108 -9.98 15.65 11.97
N LYS A 109 -9.66 16.73 11.25
CA LYS A 109 -10.62 17.48 10.42
C LYS A 109 -10.49 17.10 8.96
N LEU A 110 -11.63 17.09 8.26
CA LEU A 110 -11.66 16.98 6.81
C LEU A 110 -11.04 18.25 6.20
N LYS A 111 -9.94 18.08 5.46
CA LYS A 111 -9.20 19.17 4.80
C LYS A 111 -8.95 18.83 3.34
N ALA A 112 -8.85 19.85 2.50
CA ALA A 112 -8.32 19.71 1.15
C ALA A 112 -6.83 19.35 1.22
N TYR A 113 -6.41 18.40 0.39
CA TYR A 113 -5.00 18.02 0.26
C TYR A 113 -4.52 18.15 -1.18
N LYS A 114 -3.21 18.27 -1.32
CA LYS A 114 -2.49 18.14 -2.60
C LYS A 114 -1.31 17.22 -2.39
N GLU A 115 -1.28 16.09 -3.09
CA GLU A 115 -0.16 15.17 -3.09
C GLU A 115 0.52 15.19 -4.46
N ILE A 116 1.85 15.22 -4.46
CA ILE A 116 2.67 15.06 -5.66
C ILE A 116 3.26 13.66 -5.65
N TRP A 117 3.02 12.91 -6.71
CA TRP A 117 3.43 11.52 -6.85
C TRP A 117 4.44 11.37 -7.99
N ARG A 118 5.48 10.59 -7.76
CA ARG A 118 6.42 10.18 -8.80
C ARG A 118 6.32 8.70 -9.04
N ASP A 119 5.97 8.35 -10.27
CA ASP A 119 6.00 6.96 -10.73
C ASP A 119 7.45 6.49 -10.84
N LEU A 120 7.70 5.30 -10.32
CA LEU A 120 8.98 4.63 -10.42
C LEU A 120 8.95 3.67 -11.63
N PRO A 121 10.09 3.50 -12.32
CA PRO A 121 10.18 2.51 -13.39
C PRO A 121 9.83 1.11 -12.89
N THR A 122 9.02 0.40 -13.66
CA THR A 122 8.60 -0.97 -13.35
C THR A 122 8.66 -1.81 -14.61
N SER A 123 8.84 -3.11 -14.42
CA SER A 123 8.82 -4.10 -15.50
C SER A 123 8.63 -5.48 -14.89
N GLY A 124 8.12 -6.42 -15.66
CA GLY A 124 7.99 -7.82 -15.25
C GLY A 124 6.73 -8.08 -14.45
N THR A 125 6.74 -9.10 -13.59
CA THR A 125 5.54 -9.55 -12.90
C THR A 125 5.20 -8.67 -11.70
N ALA A 126 3.96 -8.18 -11.67
CA ALA A 126 3.33 -7.57 -10.52
C ALA A 126 2.26 -8.49 -9.93
N PHE A 127 2.04 -8.39 -8.62
CA PHE A 127 0.97 -9.12 -7.94
C PHE A 127 0.48 -8.37 -6.71
N ILE A 128 -0.75 -8.66 -6.31
CA ILE A 128 -1.34 -8.28 -5.03
C ILE A 128 -2.01 -9.52 -4.44
N LEU A 129 -1.65 -9.83 -3.19
CA LEU A 129 -2.11 -11.01 -2.47
C LEU A 129 -2.72 -10.61 -1.13
N GLU A 130 -3.73 -11.36 -0.72
CA GLU A 130 -4.36 -11.27 0.60
C GLU A 130 -4.07 -12.58 1.36
N ALA A 131 -3.56 -12.49 2.58
CA ALA A 131 -3.34 -13.66 3.41
C ALA A 131 -4.68 -14.33 3.74
N ILE A 132 -4.72 -15.65 3.61
CA ILE A 132 -5.84 -16.46 4.08
C ILE A 132 -5.54 -16.80 5.53
N ASP A 133 -6.49 -16.53 6.43
CA ASP A 133 -6.43 -17.07 7.79
C ASP A 133 -6.64 -18.57 7.70
N ASP A 134 -5.57 -19.33 7.89
CA ASP A 134 -5.58 -20.78 7.91
C ASP A 134 -5.73 -21.36 9.31
N GLY A 135 -6.08 -20.51 10.29
CA GLY A 135 -6.21 -20.91 11.68
C GLY A 135 -4.85 -21.09 12.32
N ALA A 136 -4.01 -20.05 12.24
CA ALA A 136 -2.70 -20.00 12.88
C ALA A 136 -2.74 -20.69 14.25
N THR A 137 -1.95 -21.75 14.38
CA THR A 137 -1.76 -22.46 15.65
C THR A 137 -1.21 -21.48 16.69
N GLU A 138 -1.50 -21.69 17.97
CA GLU A 138 -1.09 -20.82 19.10
C GLU A 138 0.42 -20.46 19.13
N GLU A 139 1.26 -21.15 18.34
CA GLU A 139 2.69 -20.95 18.20
C GLU A 139 3.11 -19.71 17.36
N GLU A 140 2.27 -19.17 16.46
CA GLU A 140 2.56 -17.92 15.74
C GLU A 140 2.24 -16.71 16.63
N SER A 141 3.17 -16.33 17.51
CA SER A 141 3.04 -15.13 18.34
C SER A 141 3.83 -13.96 17.74
N PRO A 142 3.20 -12.90 17.19
CA PRO A 142 1.75 -12.60 17.23
C PRO A 142 0.94 -13.20 16.07
N ARG A 143 -0.34 -13.51 16.34
CA ARG A 143 -1.29 -14.00 15.33
C ARG A 143 -1.53 -12.93 14.25
N VAL A 144 -1.39 -13.31 12.99
CA VAL A 144 -1.73 -12.48 11.83
C VAL A 144 -3.23 -12.60 11.55
N GLU A 145 -4.00 -11.53 11.77
CA GLU A 145 -5.46 -11.54 11.50
C GLU A 145 -5.78 -11.26 10.04
N LYS A 146 -5.05 -10.32 9.45
CA LYS A 146 -5.15 -9.97 8.03
C LYS A 146 -3.80 -9.43 7.59
N ALA A 147 -3.36 -9.85 6.41
CA ALA A 147 -2.17 -9.29 5.79
C ALA A 147 -2.37 -9.17 4.28
N TRP A 148 -1.74 -8.16 3.70
CA TRP A 148 -1.71 -7.93 2.26
C TRP A 148 -0.27 -7.72 1.84
N VAL A 149 0.10 -8.29 0.69
CA VAL A 149 1.40 -8.06 0.08
C VAL A 149 1.23 -7.68 -1.39
N ALA A 150 1.94 -6.66 -1.82
CA ALA A 150 1.99 -6.26 -3.23
C ALA A 150 3.44 -6.21 -3.69
N GLN A 151 3.68 -6.63 -4.93
CA GLN A 151 4.96 -6.49 -5.59
C GLN A 151 4.77 -5.83 -6.96
N MET A 152 5.66 -4.90 -7.28
CA MET A 152 5.77 -4.30 -8.60
C MET A 152 7.19 -3.77 -8.80
N GLY A 153 7.78 -4.09 -9.96
CA GLY A 153 9.20 -3.84 -10.20
C GLY A 153 10.06 -4.49 -9.11
N GLY A 154 11.07 -3.76 -8.63
CA GLY A 154 11.94 -4.22 -7.56
C GLY A 154 11.35 -4.12 -6.15
N TYR A 155 10.13 -3.63 -5.96
CA TYR A 155 9.59 -3.33 -4.64
C TYR A 155 8.52 -4.33 -4.19
N GLN A 156 8.53 -4.65 -2.90
CA GLN A 156 7.46 -5.40 -2.25
C GLN A 156 7.03 -4.70 -0.95
N LEU A 157 5.73 -4.44 -0.85
CA LEU A 157 5.08 -3.77 0.28
C LEU A 157 4.20 -4.78 0.99
N MET A 158 4.23 -4.80 2.31
CA MET A 158 3.38 -5.64 3.14
C MET A 158 2.74 -4.81 4.24
N VAL A 159 1.45 -5.03 4.48
CA VAL A 159 0.69 -4.48 5.61
C VAL A 159 -0.03 -5.61 6.32
N ALA A 160 0.06 -5.65 7.64
CA ALA A 160 -0.60 -6.67 8.44
C ALA A 160 -1.24 -6.09 9.71
N LYS A 161 -2.35 -6.69 10.10
CA LYS A 161 -2.96 -6.57 11.43
C LYS A 161 -2.58 -7.78 12.26
N LEU A 162 -1.97 -7.53 13.42
CA LEU A 162 -1.48 -8.51 14.38
C LEU A 162 -2.35 -8.45 15.64
N GLY A 163 -3.33 -9.36 15.76
CA GLY A 163 -4.36 -9.28 16.79
C GLY A 163 -5.26 -8.02 16.67
N ASP A 164 -5.84 -7.58 17.79
CA ASP A 164 -6.93 -6.58 17.75
C ASP A 164 -6.50 -5.17 17.31
N THR A 165 -5.34 -4.70 17.76
CA THR A 165 -4.95 -3.27 17.67
C THR A 165 -3.54 -3.03 17.15
N THR A 166 -2.75 -4.09 16.93
CA THR A 166 -1.36 -3.93 16.48
C THR A 166 -1.29 -4.05 14.96
N TYR A 167 -0.51 -3.18 14.34
CA TYR A 167 -0.24 -3.24 12.90
C TYR A 167 1.26 -3.38 12.65
N ALA A 168 1.58 -3.97 11.51
CA ALA A 168 2.94 -4.11 11.03
C ALA A 168 3.01 -3.78 9.54
N ALA A 169 4.16 -3.27 9.12
CA ALA A 169 4.45 -3.03 7.72
C ALA A 169 5.87 -3.42 7.38
N ARG A 170 6.09 -3.83 6.12
CA ARG A 170 7.42 -4.09 5.57
C ARG A 170 7.50 -3.49 4.18
N VAL A 171 8.62 -2.83 3.91
CA VAL A 171 9.01 -2.42 2.55
C VAL A 171 10.33 -3.10 2.26
N ALA A 172 10.38 -3.89 1.19
CA ALA A 172 11.60 -4.53 0.71
C ALA A 172 11.86 -4.17 -0.74
N PHE A 173 13.12 -4.25 -1.12
CA PHE A 173 13.59 -3.94 -2.46
C PHE A 173 14.57 -5.01 -2.95
N LYS A 174 14.52 -5.30 -4.25
CA LYS A 174 15.46 -6.16 -4.97
C LYS A 174 15.92 -5.44 -6.22
N ASP A 175 17.25 -5.38 -6.41
CA ASP A 175 17.84 -4.88 -7.65
C ASP A 175 18.18 -6.07 -8.56
N GLY A 176 17.41 -6.27 -9.62
CA GLY A 176 17.58 -7.40 -10.55
C GLY A 176 17.62 -8.76 -9.84
N ASP A 177 18.75 -9.45 -9.96
CA ASP A 177 18.95 -10.79 -9.40
C ASP A 177 19.56 -10.81 -7.98
N GLN A 178 19.78 -9.64 -7.37
CA GLN A 178 20.33 -9.56 -6.02
C GLN A 178 19.38 -10.14 -4.96
N SER A 179 19.88 -10.42 -3.76
CA SER A 179 19.01 -10.75 -2.63
C SER A 179 18.11 -9.57 -2.27
N TRP A 180 16.90 -9.87 -1.79
CA TRP A 180 16.03 -8.86 -1.20
C TRP A 180 16.73 -8.13 -0.03
N ARG A 181 16.65 -6.79 -0.04
CA ARG A 181 17.00 -5.94 1.11
C ARG A 181 15.73 -5.38 1.72
N THR A 182 15.63 -5.42 3.05
CA THR A 182 14.56 -4.75 3.78
C THR A 182 14.90 -3.27 3.91
N LEU A 183 13.99 -2.39 3.46
CA LEU A 183 14.11 -0.94 3.63
C LEU A 183 13.50 -0.49 4.95
N HIS A 184 12.29 -0.97 5.22
CA HIS A 184 11.55 -0.66 6.42
C HIS A 184 10.92 -1.93 6.99
N THR A 185 10.87 -1.98 8.32
CA THR A 185 10.15 -2.98 9.10
C THR A 185 9.61 -2.26 10.31
N VAL A 186 8.29 -2.28 10.44
CA VAL A 186 7.58 -1.60 11.52
C VAL A 186 6.60 -2.56 12.18
N GLY A 187 6.48 -2.47 13.51
CA GLY A 187 5.71 -3.40 14.32
C GLY A 187 6.45 -4.72 14.58
N LYS A 188 5.83 -5.62 15.36
CA LYS A 188 6.40 -6.92 15.80
C LYS A 188 6.37 -7.99 14.70
N ILE A 189 6.71 -7.61 13.47
CA ILE A 189 6.67 -8.49 12.30
C ILE A 189 7.73 -9.58 12.35
N GLU A 190 8.85 -9.35 13.06
CA GLU A 190 10.00 -10.25 13.16
C GLU A 190 9.68 -11.64 13.71
N LYS A 191 8.54 -11.77 14.38
CA LYS A 191 8.05 -13.04 14.92
C LYS A 191 7.02 -13.72 14.01
N THR A 192 6.81 -13.20 12.81
CA THR A 192 5.89 -13.73 11.81
C THR A 192 6.66 -14.14 10.56
N ASN A 193 6.09 -15.03 9.77
CA ASN A 193 6.61 -15.38 8.45
C ASN A 193 6.53 -14.24 7.41
N LEU A 194 5.88 -13.11 7.75
CA LEU A 194 5.71 -11.95 6.86
C LEU A 194 7.00 -11.14 6.64
N VAL A 195 8.08 -11.45 7.38
CA VAL A 195 9.42 -10.92 7.10
C VAL A 195 10.00 -11.41 5.79
N HIS A 196 9.58 -12.59 5.34
CA HIS A 196 10.11 -13.20 4.13
C HIS A 196 9.38 -12.66 2.90
N PRO A 197 10.13 -12.22 1.87
CA PRO A 197 9.54 -11.82 0.60
C PRO A 197 8.82 -12.97 -0.10
N VAL A 198 7.70 -12.66 -0.76
CA VAL A 198 7.07 -13.58 -1.71
C VAL A 198 7.78 -13.46 -3.05
N ASN A 199 8.21 -14.57 -3.64
CA ASN A 199 8.83 -14.53 -4.95
C ASN A 199 7.75 -14.49 -6.05
N PRO A 200 7.99 -13.77 -7.16
CA PRO A 200 7.10 -13.83 -8.31
C PRO A 200 7.09 -15.25 -8.91
N PRO A 201 5.99 -15.68 -9.54
CA PRO A 201 5.90 -16.99 -10.13
C PRO A 201 6.58 -17.08 -11.51
N ASP A 202 6.95 -18.29 -11.91
CA ASP A 202 7.41 -18.60 -13.27
C ASP A 202 6.31 -18.42 -14.32
N SER A 203 5.04 -18.50 -13.90
CA SER A 203 3.85 -18.30 -14.73
C SER A 203 2.80 -17.53 -13.94
N LEU A 204 2.13 -16.59 -14.60
CA LEU A 204 1.17 -15.71 -13.93
C LEU A 204 0.09 -16.50 -13.18
N TRP A 205 -0.11 -16.12 -11.92
CA TRP A 205 -1.20 -16.64 -11.12
C TRP A 205 -2.55 -16.12 -11.62
N LYS A 206 -3.61 -16.88 -11.39
CA LYS A 206 -4.99 -16.50 -11.67
C LYS A 206 -5.61 -15.83 -10.45
N ALA A 207 -6.27 -14.69 -10.67
CA ALA A 207 -7.06 -14.06 -9.62
C ALA A 207 -8.10 -15.05 -9.06
N GLY A 208 -8.20 -15.11 -7.72
CA GLY A 208 -9.07 -16.03 -6.99
C GLY A 208 -8.44 -17.38 -6.63
N GLU A 209 -7.27 -17.72 -7.17
CA GLU A 209 -6.58 -18.94 -6.75
C GLU A 209 -5.84 -18.76 -5.42
N THR A 210 -5.55 -19.88 -4.76
CA THR A 210 -4.76 -19.91 -3.53
C THR A 210 -3.37 -20.45 -3.83
N ILE A 211 -2.35 -19.76 -3.33
CA ILE A 211 -0.95 -20.20 -3.41
C ILE A 211 -0.36 -20.35 -2.01
N GLU A 212 0.74 -21.10 -1.90
CA GLU A 212 1.55 -21.15 -0.68
C GLU A 212 2.92 -20.56 -0.98
N SER A 213 3.32 -19.55 -0.20
CA SER A 213 4.63 -18.91 -0.33
C SER A 213 5.02 -18.24 0.98
N ALA A 214 6.32 -18.23 1.28
CA ALA A 214 6.85 -17.68 2.53
C ALA A 214 6.18 -18.29 3.78
N GLY A 215 5.85 -19.59 3.72
CA GLY A 215 5.20 -20.31 4.82
C GLY A 215 3.76 -19.87 5.11
N ARG A 216 3.09 -19.18 4.18
CA ARG A 216 1.70 -18.74 4.32
C ARG A 216 0.89 -19.02 3.07
N ARG A 217 -0.42 -19.25 3.26
CA ARG A 217 -1.38 -19.32 2.16
C ARG A 217 -1.92 -17.94 1.80
N TRP A 218 -1.96 -17.67 0.51
CA TRP A 218 -2.35 -16.39 -0.05
C TRP A 218 -3.45 -16.56 -1.08
N LEU A 219 -4.48 -15.74 -1.00
CA LEU A 219 -5.46 -15.53 -2.06
C LEU A 219 -4.88 -14.52 -3.05
N VAL A 220 -4.80 -14.93 -4.32
CA VAL A 220 -4.34 -14.06 -5.41
C VAL A 220 -5.44 -13.05 -5.73
N LYS A 221 -5.20 -11.77 -5.45
CA LYS A 221 -6.12 -10.68 -5.81
C LYS A 221 -5.87 -10.25 -7.24
N GLU A 222 -4.60 -10.08 -7.60
CA GLU A 222 -4.14 -9.75 -8.94
C GLU A 222 -2.75 -10.36 -9.19
N CYS A 223 -2.50 -10.77 -10.43
CA CYS A 223 -1.16 -11.09 -10.93
C CYS A 223 -1.11 -10.81 -12.44
N PHE A 224 -0.15 -10.01 -12.88
CA PHE A 224 -0.08 -9.53 -14.27
C PHE A 224 1.35 -9.08 -14.62
N THR A 225 1.59 -8.85 -15.90
CA THR A 225 2.86 -8.27 -16.39
C THR A 225 2.72 -6.76 -16.51
N VAL A 226 3.74 -6.04 -16.06
CA VAL A 226 3.93 -4.61 -16.29
C VAL A 226 4.98 -4.45 -17.39
N GLU A 227 4.65 -3.61 -18.38
CA GLU A 227 5.52 -3.26 -19.49
C GLU A 227 6.42 -2.06 -19.16
#